data_AF-A0A9D2ZY80-F1
#
_entry.id   AF-A0A9D2ZY80-F1
#
_cell.length_a   1.000
_cell.length_b   1.000
_cell.length_c   1.000
_cell.angle_alpha   90.00
_cell.angle_beta   90.00
_cell.angle_gamma   90.00
#
_symmetry.space_group_name_H-M   'P 1'
#
loop_
_entity.id
_entity.type
_entity.pdbx_description
1 polymer ?
#
loop_
_entity_poly.entity_id
_entity_poly.type
_entity_poly.pdbx_seq_one_letter_code
_entity_poly.pdbx_strand_id
1 'polypeptide(L)'
;MLHYQIEFDDYRQHLIHVTVRFLADPTQVLSLPTWIPGSYLIREFSKHIEAVKAYDEAGRQLKIQKFEKNKWRLFNTDHELITVEYDVYAYDLSVRGAYVDQNRLYVNPACACLGLEGHEHDEVEVEIFLPDELKHFQLATGMQAKSLVKGRFTLKAKNYAELIDAPFELAEQTRFSFEANGIPHEFVVSGKHSMNVERMQQDIERICATEIAMFGSAPFENYTFMTMATGNSYGGLEHPNSTSLITPRDDLPKADEPEQPSKDYQRFLGLCSHEYFHSWLVKFIRPENFVNYDLNKEGYTSLLWIFEGFTSYYDDLILLRSGVINQEAYLSLLKAQIDRYLQNPGRFVQSVVESSFDAWVKFYRQDENTNNAGTSYYNKGCLVALCLDLGLRLRGSSLDALMRKLYENAQNGIQVNERTIFELCQELTGDDWVEQINHLINTTDELPLDQLFPEFGLRYSLKNDKSLPFGLKLLDKPEGVLIQSARRNGTGAAVGLSAHDVIVAIDGLKATTKLVEKYAKQDGSYTVHAFRRDELMRFEVQAGGSELTEVELKVEDQAKVEKWLKA
;
A
#
# COMPACT_ATOMS: atom_id res chain seq x y z
N MET A 1 -29.99 -7.59 11.79
CA MET A 1 -29.23 -8.42 10.83
C MET A 1 -29.46 -7.87 9.45
N LEU A 2 -28.38 -7.61 8.72
CA LEU A 2 -28.39 -7.13 7.35
C LEU A 2 -28.18 -8.31 6.40
N HIS A 3 -28.94 -8.36 5.31
CA HIS A 3 -28.82 -9.42 4.31
C HIS A 3 -28.57 -8.84 2.93
N TYR A 4 -27.34 -8.99 2.42
CA TYR A 4 -26.95 -8.58 1.08
C TYR A 4 -27.07 -9.75 0.10
N GLN A 5 -27.58 -9.48 -1.09
CA GLN A 5 -27.48 -10.35 -2.25
C GLN A 5 -26.68 -9.60 -3.31
N ILE A 6 -25.67 -10.27 -3.87
CA ILE A 6 -24.73 -9.73 -4.85
C ILE A 6 -24.80 -10.63 -6.08
N GLU A 7 -25.26 -10.06 -7.20
CA GLU A 7 -25.53 -10.78 -8.44
C GLU A 7 -24.70 -10.20 -9.58
N PHE A 8 -24.24 -11.07 -10.48
CA PHE A 8 -23.31 -10.74 -11.56
C PHE A 8 -23.88 -11.04 -12.96
N ASP A 9 -25.20 -10.99 -13.14
CA ASP A 9 -25.83 -11.31 -14.43
C ASP A 9 -25.36 -10.38 -15.57
N ASP A 10 -25.10 -9.11 -15.25
CA ASP A 10 -24.61 -8.09 -16.17
C ASP A 10 -23.07 -7.92 -16.13
N TYR A 11 -22.33 -8.98 -15.80
CA TYR A 11 -20.86 -8.92 -15.70
C TYR A 11 -20.14 -8.40 -16.97
N ARG A 12 -20.74 -8.61 -18.15
CA ARG A 12 -20.20 -8.09 -19.42
C ARG A 12 -20.34 -6.59 -19.59
N GLN A 13 -21.19 -5.96 -18.79
CA GLN A 13 -21.35 -4.52 -18.68
C GLN A 13 -20.56 -3.95 -17.48
N HIS A 14 -19.83 -4.81 -16.76
CA HIS A 14 -19.12 -4.47 -15.53
C HIS A 14 -20.06 -4.02 -14.42
N LEU A 15 -21.28 -4.57 -14.37
CA LEU A 15 -22.28 -4.24 -13.37
C LEU A 15 -22.42 -5.35 -12.34
N ILE A 16 -22.63 -4.93 -11.09
CA ILE A 16 -23.02 -5.77 -9.97
C ILE A 16 -24.40 -5.30 -9.54
N HIS A 17 -25.38 -6.20 -9.51
CA HIS A 17 -26.67 -5.90 -8.90
C HIS A 17 -26.60 -6.23 -7.42
N VAL A 18 -26.96 -5.27 -6.56
CA VAL A 18 -26.93 -5.44 -5.10
C VAL A 18 -28.31 -5.19 -4.52
N THR A 19 -28.79 -6.17 -3.77
CA THR A 19 -30.01 -6.07 -2.97
C THR A 19 -29.64 -6.16 -1.49
N VAL A 20 -30.09 -5.23 -0.66
CA VAL A 20 -29.94 -5.29 0.79
C VAL A 20 -31.31 -5.31 1.46
N ARG A 21 -31.56 -6.30 2.32
CA ARG A 21 -32.79 -6.45 3.10
C ARG A 21 -32.48 -6.27 4.59
N PHE A 22 -33.26 -5.44 5.26
CA PHE A 22 -33.04 -5.05 6.65
C PHE A 22 -34.32 -4.53 7.31
N LEU A 23 -34.38 -4.60 8.64
CA LEU A 23 -35.41 -3.91 9.41
C LEU A 23 -34.99 -2.44 9.54
N ALA A 24 -35.73 -1.54 8.92
CA ALA A 24 -35.41 -0.12 8.84
C ALA A 24 -35.95 0.66 10.03
N ASP A 25 -35.22 1.65 10.51
CA ASP A 25 -35.77 2.69 11.39
C ASP A 25 -36.53 3.76 10.59
N PRO A 26 -37.49 4.50 11.18
CA PRO A 26 -38.15 5.62 10.53
C PRO A 26 -37.14 6.60 9.93
N THR A 27 -37.31 6.94 8.67
CA THR A 27 -36.40 7.82 7.90
C THR A 27 -34.96 7.30 7.77
N GLN A 28 -34.77 5.99 7.70
CA GLN A 28 -33.46 5.31 7.66
C GLN A 28 -32.45 5.99 6.71
N VAL A 29 -31.22 6.15 7.19
CA VAL A 29 -30.10 6.62 6.38
C VAL A 29 -29.22 5.45 5.97
N LEU A 30 -28.93 5.40 4.67
CA LEU A 30 -27.95 4.50 4.08
C LEU A 30 -26.74 5.31 3.64
N SER A 31 -25.54 4.75 3.80
CA SER A 31 -24.30 5.41 3.41
C SER A 31 -23.30 4.44 2.77
N LEU A 32 -22.43 4.96 1.92
CA LEU A 32 -21.27 4.22 1.40
C LEU A 32 -19.99 4.91 1.88
N PRO A 33 -18.93 4.18 2.26
CA PRO A 33 -17.62 4.76 2.49
C PRO A 33 -17.16 5.68 1.33
N THR A 34 -16.47 6.77 1.67
CA THR A 34 -15.86 7.68 0.68
C THR A 34 -14.40 7.35 0.40
N TRP A 35 -13.79 6.52 1.26
CA TRP A 35 -12.45 5.97 1.19
C TRP A 35 -12.44 4.59 1.88
N ILE A 36 -11.33 3.85 1.80
CA ILE A 36 -11.18 2.51 2.38
C ILE A 36 -9.96 2.48 3.32
N PRO A 37 -10.05 1.90 4.53
CA PRO A 37 -8.89 1.69 5.41
C PRO A 37 -7.69 1.09 4.68
N GLY A 38 -6.48 1.52 5.01
CA GLY A 38 -5.23 1.17 4.28
C GLY A 38 -4.97 2.02 3.03
N SER A 39 -5.95 2.81 2.57
CA SER A 39 -5.77 3.72 1.43
C SER A 39 -6.27 5.13 1.74
N TYR A 40 -5.36 5.98 2.23
CA TYR A 40 -5.64 7.34 2.73
C TYR A 40 -5.90 8.37 1.60
N LEU A 41 -6.92 8.11 0.79
CA LEU A 41 -7.40 8.96 -0.29
C LEU A 41 -8.93 8.91 -0.38
N ILE A 42 -9.59 10.07 -0.43
CA ILE A 42 -11.02 10.15 -0.78
C ILE A 42 -11.21 9.74 -2.24
N ARG A 43 -11.94 8.63 -2.47
CA ARG A 43 -12.17 8.00 -3.78
C ARG A 43 -13.57 8.25 -4.35
N GLU A 44 -14.51 8.58 -3.48
CA GLU A 44 -15.94 8.79 -3.79
C GLU A 44 -16.56 7.56 -4.47
N PHE A 45 -16.54 6.40 -3.81
CA PHE A 45 -17.07 5.13 -4.37
C PHE A 45 -18.53 5.24 -4.83
N SER A 46 -19.31 6.11 -4.18
CA SER A 46 -20.71 6.36 -4.51
C SER A 46 -20.95 6.92 -5.92
N LYS A 47 -19.90 7.33 -6.65
CA LYS A 47 -19.98 7.69 -8.08
C LYS A 47 -20.30 6.49 -8.98
N HIS A 48 -20.11 5.26 -8.47
CA HIS A 48 -20.39 4.01 -9.18
C HIS A 48 -21.76 3.42 -8.85
N ILE A 49 -22.50 4.00 -7.90
CA ILE A 49 -23.82 3.53 -7.49
C ILE A 49 -24.88 4.13 -8.40
N GLU A 50 -25.68 3.27 -9.02
CA GLU A 50 -26.71 3.61 -9.99
C GLU A 50 -28.08 3.05 -9.57
N ALA A 51 -29.16 3.63 -10.11
CA ALA A 51 -30.51 3.08 -10.04
C ALA A 51 -31.07 2.70 -8.64
N VAL A 52 -30.68 3.40 -7.57
CA VAL A 52 -31.14 3.11 -6.19
C VAL A 52 -32.66 3.19 -6.05
N LYS A 53 -33.30 2.07 -5.66
CA LYS A 53 -34.73 1.96 -5.36
C LYS A 53 -34.95 1.25 -4.04
N ALA A 54 -36.11 1.48 -3.43
CA ALA A 54 -36.49 0.90 -2.15
C ALA A 54 -37.93 0.38 -2.21
N TYR A 55 -38.20 -0.72 -1.54
CA TYR A 55 -39.51 -1.40 -1.51
C TYR A 55 -39.81 -1.89 -0.09
N ASP A 56 -41.07 -1.78 0.33
CA ASP A 56 -41.55 -2.46 1.52
C ASP A 56 -41.83 -3.95 1.26
N GLU A 57 -42.22 -4.69 2.31
CA GLU A 57 -42.53 -6.12 2.21
C GLU A 57 -43.74 -6.43 1.30
N ALA A 58 -44.64 -5.47 1.09
CA ALA A 58 -45.76 -5.61 0.15
C ALA A 58 -45.35 -5.35 -1.31
N GLY A 59 -44.08 -5.02 -1.57
CA GLY A 59 -43.55 -4.69 -2.89
C GLY A 59 -43.91 -3.29 -3.37
N ARG A 60 -44.45 -2.43 -2.49
CA ARG A 60 -44.72 -1.03 -2.81
C ARG A 60 -43.42 -0.25 -2.76
N GLN A 61 -43.16 0.49 -3.84
CA GLN A 61 -41.97 1.33 -3.94
C GLN A 61 -42.04 2.49 -2.94
N LEU A 62 -40.99 2.63 -2.14
CA LEU A 62 -40.79 3.72 -1.19
C LEU A 62 -39.95 4.82 -1.82
N LYS A 63 -40.13 6.06 -1.33
CA LYS A 63 -39.25 7.17 -1.73
C LYS A 63 -37.90 7.01 -1.05
N ILE A 64 -36.83 7.06 -1.83
CA ILE A 64 -35.44 7.15 -1.37
C ILE A 64 -34.76 8.31 -2.12
N GLN A 65 -33.97 9.12 -1.42
CA GLN A 65 -33.34 10.30 -2.03
C GLN A 65 -31.89 10.45 -1.54
N LYS A 66 -30.98 10.61 -2.50
CA LYS A 66 -29.59 11.01 -2.21
C LYS A 66 -29.57 12.46 -1.71
N PHE A 67 -28.95 12.71 -0.56
CA PHE A 67 -28.88 14.05 0.04
C PHE A 67 -27.44 14.51 0.34
N GLU A 68 -26.48 13.60 0.34
CA GLU A 68 -25.04 13.88 0.33
C GLU A 68 -24.36 13.02 -0.74
N LYS A 69 -23.09 13.31 -1.06
CA LYS A 69 -22.32 12.61 -2.10
C LYS A 69 -22.33 11.09 -1.94
N ASN A 70 -22.46 10.58 -0.72
CA ASN A 70 -22.41 9.16 -0.37
C ASN A 70 -23.55 8.72 0.57
N LYS A 71 -24.63 9.50 0.73
CA LYS A 71 -25.75 9.16 1.63
C LYS A 71 -27.11 9.29 0.97
N TRP A 72 -27.99 8.36 1.33
CA TRP A 72 -29.38 8.28 0.89
C TRP A 72 -30.29 8.24 2.11
N ARG A 73 -31.41 8.96 2.02
CA ARG A 73 -32.48 8.94 3.02
C ARG A 73 -33.67 8.20 2.45
N LEU A 74 -34.10 7.19 3.19
CA LEU A 74 -35.36 6.52 2.99
C LEU A 74 -36.49 7.31 3.66
N PHE A 75 -37.68 7.32 3.07
CA PHE A 75 -38.86 7.99 3.63
C PHE A 75 -39.92 6.96 4.06
N ASN A 76 -39.51 5.99 4.88
CA ASN A 76 -40.40 5.08 5.60
C ASN A 76 -40.88 5.74 6.91
N THR A 77 -42.08 5.37 7.36
CA THR A 77 -42.70 5.94 8.57
C THR A 77 -42.55 5.05 9.79
N ASP A 78 -42.44 3.75 9.57
CA ASP A 78 -42.49 2.74 10.61
C ASP A 78 -41.21 1.92 10.66
N HIS A 79 -41.03 1.19 11.75
CA HIS A 79 -40.03 0.13 11.82
C HIS A 79 -40.53 -1.06 11.00
N GLU A 80 -40.02 -1.20 9.78
CA GLU A 80 -40.53 -2.16 8.80
C GLU A 80 -39.40 -2.80 7.99
N LEU A 81 -39.66 -3.99 7.47
CA LEU A 81 -38.70 -4.74 6.67
C LEU A 81 -38.67 -4.17 5.26
N ILE A 82 -37.49 -3.70 4.85
CA ILE A 82 -37.30 -2.99 3.60
C ILE A 82 -36.23 -3.68 2.77
N THR A 83 -36.45 -3.65 1.46
CA THR A 83 -35.48 -4.05 0.45
C THR A 83 -35.01 -2.81 -0.29
N VAL A 84 -33.70 -2.60 -0.36
CA VAL A 84 -33.07 -1.59 -1.23
C VAL A 84 -32.27 -2.29 -2.30
N GLU A 85 -32.50 -1.94 -3.57
CA GLU A 85 -31.78 -2.48 -4.73
C GLU A 85 -31.05 -1.35 -5.46
N TYR A 86 -29.89 -1.66 -6.03
CA TYR A 86 -29.07 -0.72 -6.82
C TYR A 86 -28.02 -1.47 -7.64
N ASP A 87 -27.46 -0.79 -8.62
CA ASP A 87 -26.37 -1.32 -9.44
C ASP A 87 -25.03 -0.64 -9.07
N VAL A 88 -23.93 -1.37 -9.23
CA VAL A 88 -22.56 -0.89 -9.00
C VAL A 88 -21.73 -1.09 -10.26
N TYR A 89 -21.21 -0.01 -10.84
CA TYR A 89 -20.23 -0.10 -11.92
C TYR A 89 -18.83 -0.46 -11.39
N ALA A 90 -18.32 -1.63 -11.79
CA ALA A 90 -17.13 -2.27 -11.26
C ALA A 90 -16.08 -2.53 -12.36
N TYR A 91 -15.35 -1.48 -12.74
CA TYR A 91 -14.26 -1.57 -13.73
C TYR A 91 -12.97 -0.87 -13.28
N ASP A 92 -12.68 -0.92 -11.98
CA ASP A 92 -11.41 -0.47 -11.40
C ASP A 92 -10.50 -1.68 -11.15
N LEU A 93 -9.53 -1.91 -12.04
CA LEU A 93 -8.52 -2.95 -11.86
C LEU A 93 -7.48 -2.51 -10.81
N SER A 94 -7.90 -2.52 -9.56
CA SER A 94 -7.06 -2.24 -8.40
C SER A 94 -7.47 -3.11 -7.20
N VAL A 95 -6.64 -3.12 -6.17
CA VAL A 95 -6.91 -3.82 -4.90
C VAL A 95 -7.92 -3.09 -4.00
N ARG A 96 -8.38 -1.88 -4.38
CA ARG A 96 -9.11 -0.95 -3.50
C ARG A 96 -10.58 -0.73 -3.88
N GLY A 97 -10.97 -1.12 -5.09
CA GLY A 97 -12.31 -0.94 -5.64
C GLY A 97 -12.99 -2.27 -5.93
N ALA A 98 -13.74 -2.31 -7.03
CA ALA A 98 -14.34 -3.51 -7.57
C ALA A 98 -14.04 -3.64 -9.08
N TYR A 99 -13.88 -4.88 -9.53
CA TYR A 99 -13.61 -5.23 -10.92
C TYR A 99 -14.42 -6.44 -11.33
N VAL A 100 -15.17 -6.33 -12.41
CA VAL A 100 -16.03 -7.40 -12.93
C VAL A 100 -15.88 -7.50 -14.44
N ASP A 101 -15.46 -8.67 -14.91
CA ASP A 101 -15.51 -9.06 -16.31
C ASP A 101 -15.71 -10.58 -16.44
N GLN A 102 -15.58 -11.11 -17.66
CA GLN A 102 -15.71 -12.55 -17.94
C GLN A 102 -14.61 -13.44 -17.35
N ASN A 103 -13.56 -12.87 -16.76
CA ASN A 103 -12.40 -13.60 -16.24
C ASN A 103 -12.25 -13.46 -14.71
N ARG A 104 -12.80 -12.39 -14.11
CA ARG A 104 -12.60 -12.06 -12.70
C ARG A 104 -13.77 -11.24 -12.16
N LEU A 105 -14.27 -11.64 -10.99
CA LEU A 105 -15.19 -10.87 -10.16
C LEU A 105 -14.47 -10.59 -8.84
N TYR A 106 -14.12 -9.34 -8.59
CA TYR A 106 -13.44 -8.89 -7.38
C TYR A 106 -14.22 -7.73 -6.77
N VAL A 107 -14.51 -7.82 -5.49
CA VAL A 107 -15.31 -6.81 -4.78
C VAL A 107 -14.68 -6.55 -3.42
N ASN A 108 -14.30 -5.29 -3.17
CA ASN A 108 -14.26 -4.75 -1.81
C ASN A 108 -15.68 -4.34 -1.41
N PRO A 109 -16.28 -4.91 -0.36
CA PRO A 109 -17.63 -4.52 0.04
C PRO A 109 -17.73 -3.03 0.42
N ALA A 110 -16.64 -2.40 0.85
CA ALA A 110 -16.56 -0.95 1.10
C ALA A 110 -17.01 -0.07 -0.08
N CYS A 111 -16.91 -0.55 -1.33
CA CYS A 111 -17.31 0.19 -2.51
C CYS A 111 -18.64 -0.27 -3.13
N ALA A 112 -19.28 -1.33 -2.58
CA ALA A 112 -20.47 -1.94 -3.17
C ALA A 112 -21.63 -2.15 -2.19
N CYS A 113 -21.39 -2.26 -0.88
CA CYS A 113 -22.41 -2.54 0.12
C CYS A 113 -22.74 -1.27 0.92
N LEU A 114 -23.95 -0.71 0.73
CA LEU A 114 -24.43 0.42 1.53
C LEU A 114 -24.60 0.01 2.99
N GLY A 115 -23.97 0.71 3.92
CA GLY A 115 -24.16 0.59 5.36
C GLY A 115 -25.37 1.36 5.84
N LEU A 116 -25.85 1.04 7.05
CA LEU A 116 -27.04 1.62 7.64
C LEU A 116 -26.71 2.31 8.97
N GLU A 117 -27.06 3.58 9.07
CA GLU A 117 -26.87 4.37 10.29
C GLU A 117 -27.70 3.77 11.43
N GLY A 118 -27.07 3.47 12.57
CA GLY A 118 -27.70 2.84 13.74
C GLY A 118 -27.69 1.31 13.73
N HIS A 119 -27.26 0.68 12.63
CA HIS A 119 -27.17 -0.78 12.47
C HIS A 119 -25.73 -1.25 12.23
N GLU A 120 -24.72 -0.47 12.61
CA GLU A 120 -23.32 -0.77 12.34
C GLU A 120 -22.86 -2.07 13.00
N HIS A 121 -23.50 -2.46 14.11
CA HIS A 121 -23.19 -3.66 14.90
C HIS A 121 -24.06 -4.88 14.57
N ASP A 122 -25.01 -4.75 13.65
CA ASP A 122 -25.85 -5.88 13.24
C ASP A 122 -25.04 -6.93 12.50
N GLU A 123 -25.31 -8.21 12.77
CA GLU A 123 -24.75 -9.32 11.98
C GLU A 123 -25.10 -9.15 10.49
N VAL A 124 -24.17 -9.55 9.62
CA VAL A 124 -24.29 -9.44 8.17
C VAL A 124 -24.22 -10.82 7.53
N GLU A 125 -25.17 -11.09 6.64
CA GLU A 125 -25.12 -12.23 5.72
C GLU A 125 -25.00 -11.72 4.28
N VAL A 126 -24.11 -12.33 3.49
CA VAL A 126 -23.87 -11.99 2.09
C VAL A 126 -24.10 -13.23 1.23
N GLU A 127 -25.08 -13.18 0.34
CA GLU A 127 -25.30 -14.19 -0.69
C GLU A 127 -24.74 -13.71 -2.03
N ILE A 128 -23.92 -14.54 -2.65
CA ILE A 128 -23.29 -14.25 -3.94
C ILE A 128 -23.84 -15.23 -4.98
N PHE A 129 -24.38 -14.70 -6.07
CA PHE A 129 -24.96 -15.48 -7.17
C PHE A 129 -24.16 -15.28 -8.45
N LEU A 130 -23.71 -16.40 -9.02
CA LEU A 130 -23.01 -16.40 -10.31
C LEU A 130 -23.95 -16.78 -11.46
N PRO A 131 -23.84 -16.09 -12.61
CA PRO A 131 -24.48 -16.56 -13.84
C PRO A 131 -23.92 -17.93 -14.23
N ASP A 132 -24.71 -18.72 -14.97
CA ASP A 132 -24.37 -20.10 -15.34
C ASP A 132 -22.97 -20.23 -15.97
N GLU A 133 -22.60 -19.27 -16.81
CA GLU A 133 -21.31 -19.24 -17.50
C GLU A 133 -20.11 -19.12 -16.54
N LEU A 134 -20.28 -18.48 -15.39
CA LEU A 134 -19.20 -18.20 -14.42
C LEU A 134 -19.20 -19.18 -13.25
N LYS A 135 -20.12 -20.15 -13.17
CA LYS A 135 -20.21 -21.14 -12.08
C LYS A 135 -18.95 -22.01 -11.90
N HIS A 136 -18.01 -21.96 -12.84
CA HIS A 136 -16.70 -22.62 -12.74
C HIS A 136 -15.69 -21.85 -11.88
N PHE A 137 -15.93 -20.57 -11.59
CA PHE A 137 -15.08 -19.77 -10.71
C PHE A 137 -15.04 -20.31 -9.28
N GLN A 138 -13.88 -20.12 -8.65
CA GLN A 138 -13.62 -20.49 -7.27
C GLN A 138 -13.60 -19.23 -6.40
N LEU A 139 -14.20 -19.31 -5.21
CA LEU A 139 -14.21 -18.22 -4.25
C LEU A 139 -12.90 -18.18 -3.46
N ALA A 140 -12.32 -17.00 -3.32
CA ALA A 140 -11.27 -16.69 -2.35
C ALA A 140 -11.72 -15.49 -1.50
N THR A 141 -11.62 -15.60 -0.19
CA THR A 141 -11.96 -14.54 0.77
C THR A 141 -11.43 -14.91 2.16
N GLY A 142 -11.26 -13.91 3.04
CA GLY A 142 -11.10 -14.12 4.48
C GLY A 142 -12.44 -14.23 5.23
N MET A 143 -13.58 -13.93 4.58
CA MET A 143 -14.89 -13.94 5.24
C MET A 143 -15.34 -15.35 5.60
N GLN A 144 -16.03 -15.50 6.74
CA GLN A 144 -16.54 -16.81 7.19
C GLN A 144 -17.59 -17.35 6.21
N ALA A 145 -17.40 -18.57 5.72
CA ALA A 145 -18.39 -19.24 4.89
C ALA A 145 -19.50 -19.91 5.71
N LYS A 146 -20.76 -19.65 5.36
CA LYS A 146 -21.95 -20.39 5.84
C LYS A 146 -22.32 -21.53 4.89
N SER A 147 -22.19 -21.32 3.59
CA SER A 147 -22.52 -22.29 2.54
C SER A 147 -21.70 -22.04 1.28
N LEU A 148 -21.14 -23.10 0.70
CA LEU A 148 -20.33 -23.05 -0.52
C LEU A 148 -20.93 -23.98 -1.58
N VAL A 149 -22.04 -23.55 -2.19
CA VAL A 149 -22.66 -24.27 -3.30
C VAL A 149 -22.11 -23.71 -4.61
N LYS A 150 -21.82 -24.58 -5.58
CA LYS A 150 -21.29 -24.14 -6.88
C LYS A 150 -22.21 -23.09 -7.53
N GLY A 151 -21.69 -21.88 -7.72
CA GLY A 151 -22.45 -20.75 -8.27
C GLY A 151 -23.34 -19.99 -7.28
N ARG A 152 -23.39 -20.40 -6.00
CA ARG A 152 -24.08 -19.70 -4.92
C ARG A 152 -23.32 -19.83 -3.61
N PHE A 153 -22.75 -18.73 -3.15
CA PHE A 153 -21.98 -18.69 -1.91
C PHE A 153 -22.72 -17.87 -0.86
N THR A 154 -22.71 -18.31 0.39
CA THR A 154 -23.26 -17.54 1.51
C THR A 154 -22.16 -17.34 2.53
N LEU A 155 -21.85 -16.07 2.80
CA LEU A 155 -20.79 -15.62 3.70
C LEU A 155 -21.39 -14.85 4.88
N LYS A 156 -20.61 -14.69 5.96
CA LYS A 156 -21.01 -13.99 7.17
C LYS A 156 -19.93 -13.04 7.66
N ALA A 157 -20.38 -11.89 8.15
CA ALA A 157 -19.58 -10.94 8.92
C ALA A 157 -20.31 -10.63 10.23
N LYS A 158 -19.57 -10.36 11.31
CA LYS A 158 -20.16 -10.04 12.63
C LYS A 158 -20.83 -8.67 12.63
N ASN A 159 -20.39 -7.76 11.77
CA ASN A 159 -20.87 -6.39 11.68
C ASN A 159 -20.47 -5.73 10.36
N TYR A 160 -20.92 -4.48 10.12
CA TYR A 160 -20.61 -3.76 8.88
C TYR A 160 -19.11 -3.45 8.73
N ALA A 161 -18.39 -3.22 9.83
CA ALA A 161 -16.94 -2.97 9.77
C ALA A 161 -16.16 -4.20 9.29
N GLU A 162 -16.53 -5.41 9.71
CA GLU A 162 -15.95 -6.65 9.20
C GLU A 162 -16.32 -6.90 7.72
N LEU A 163 -17.57 -6.61 7.33
CA LEU A 163 -18.00 -6.74 5.93
C LEU A 163 -17.10 -5.92 4.99
N ILE A 164 -16.92 -4.63 5.29
CA ILE A 164 -16.19 -3.72 4.39
C ILE A 164 -14.67 -3.91 4.41
N ASP A 165 -14.17 -4.78 5.29
CA ASP A 165 -12.76 -5.12 5.47
C ASP A 165 -12.47 -6.58 5.09
N ALA A 166 -13.40 -7.23 4.38
CA ALA A 166 -13.29 -8.60 3.92
C ALA A 166 -13.61 -8.69 2.42
N PRO A 167 -12.64 -8.39 1.53
CA PRO A 167 -12.84 -8.55 0.10
C PRO A 167 -13.05 -10.01 -0.28
N PHE A 168 -13.59 -10.20 -1.48
CA PHE A 168 -13.66 -11.52 -2.10
C PHE A 168 -13.34 -11.47 -3.60
N GLU A 169 -12.80 -12.57 -4.08
CA GLU A 169 -12.49 -12.81 -5.49
C GLU A 169 -13.12 -14.12 -5.97
N LEU A 170 -13.71 -14.08 -7.17
CA LEU A 170 -14.18 -15.23 -7.92
C LEU A 170 -13.53 -15.20 -9.30
N ALA A 171 -12.69 -16.19 -9.58
CA ALA A 171 -12.00 -16.33 -10.86
C ALA A 171 -11.62 -17.80 -11.11
N GLU A 172 -11.08 -18.09 -12.29
CA GLU A 172 -10.18 -19.24 -12.44
C GLU A 172 -8.86 -18.93 -11.72
N GLN A 173 -8.47 -19.81 -10.79
CA GLN A 173 -7.36 -19.57 -9.88
C GLN A 173 -6.37 -20.73 -9.88
N THR A 174 -5.08 -20.41 -9.86
CA THR A 174 -4.08 -21.33 -9.31
C THR A 174 -4.09 -21.18 -7.79
N ARG A 175 -4.14 -22.30 -7.08
CA ARG A 175 -4.39 -22.33 -5.63
C ARG A 175 -3.51 -23.35 -4.94
N PHE A 176 -3.01 -23.00 -3.75
CA PHE A 176 -2.40 -23.94 -2.82
C PHE A 176 -2.68 -23.51 -1.37
N SER A 177 -2.46 -24.43 -0.44
CA SER A 177 -2.63 -24.22 0.99
C SER A 177 -1.38 -24.68 1.74
N PHE A 178 -1.11 -24.04 2.87
CA PHE A 178 -0.01 -24.38 3.77
C PHE A 178 -0.40 -24.04 5.21
N GLU A 179 0.41 -24.46 6.18
CA GLU A 179 0.24 -24.08 7.58
C GLU A 179 1.49 -23.35 8.07
N ALA A 180 1.31 -22.21 8.72
CA ALA A 180 2.39 -21.50 9.41
C ALA A 180 2.06 -21.47 10.91
N ASN A 181 2.92 -22.08 11.73
CA ASN A 181 2.72 -22.24 13.17
C ASN A 181 1.33 -22.81 13.55
N GLY A 182 0.82 -23.75 12.75
CA GLY A 182 -0.49 -24.39 12.95
C GLY A 182 -1.70 -23.56 12.51
N ILE A 183 -1.49 -22.40 11.88
CA ILE A 183 -2.55 -21.56 11.33
C ILE A 183 -2.69 -21.88 9.83
N PRO A 184 -3.90 -22.23 9.34
CA PRO A 184 -4.14 -22.52 7.94
C PRO A 184 -4.05 -21.26 7.08
N HIS A 185 -3.34 -21.38 5.97
CA HIS A 185 -3.17 -20.32 4.97
C HIS A 185 -3.63 -20.81 3.59
N GLU A 186 -4.17 -19.88 2.82
CA GLU A 186 -4.50 -20.09 1.42
C GLU A 186 -3.84 -19.01 0.56
N PHE A 187 -3.34 -19.42 -0.59
CA PHE A 187 -2.78 -18.52 -1.59
C PHE A 187 -3.44 -18.78 -2.93
N VAL A 188 -3.98 -17.72 -3.54
CA VAL A 188 -4.61 -17.80 -4.85
C VAL A 188 -4.00 -16.79 -5.81
N VAL A 189 -3.85 -17.22 -7.06
CA VAL A 189 -3.43 -16.36 -8.16
C VAL A 189 -4.43 -16.48 -9.30
N SER A 190 -4.99 -15.34 -9.70
CA SER A 190 -5.83 -15.17 -10.87
C SER A 190 -5.06 -14.47 -12.01
N GLY A 191 -5.57 -14.58 -13.23
CA GLY A 191 -4.93 -14.03 -14.42
C GLY A 191 -3.91 -14.98 -15.07
N LYS A 192 -3.40 -14.60 -16.25
CA LYS A 192 -2.44 -15.45 -17.00
C LYS A 192 -1.05 -15.38 -16.37
N HIS A 193 -0.54 -16.51 -15.90
CA HIS A 193 0.81 -16.65 -15.34
C HIS A 193 1.38 -18.06 -15.57
N SER A 194 2.65 -18.24 -15.23
CA SER A 194 3.35 -19.54 -15.21
C SER A 194 4.09 -19.76 -13.89
N MET A 195 3.51 -19.24 -12.79
CA MET A 195 4.02 -19.37 -11.43
C MET A 195 4.40 -20.82 -11.08
N ASN A 196 5.61 -20.99 -10.56
CA ASN A 196 6.07 -22.19 -9.88
C ASN A 196 5.43 -22.26 -8.49
N VAL A 197 4.41 -23.10 -8.36
CA VAL A 197 3.56 -23.21 -7.17
C VAL A 197 4.37 -23.71 -5.98
N GLU A 198 5.19 -24.74 -6.17
CA GLU A 198 5.99 -25.34 -5.11
C GLU A 198 7.01 -24.34 -4.55
N ARG A 199 7.65 -23.55 -5.43
CA ARG A 199 8.58 -22.49 -5.00
C ARG A 199 7.86 -21.42 -4.20
N MET A 200 6.73 -20.92 -4.70
CA MET A 200 5.94 -19.90 -4.00
C MET A 200 5.52 -20.39 -2.61
N GLN A 201 4.97 -21.61 -2.52
CA GLN A 201 4.51 -22.19 -1.27
C GLN A 201 5.63 -22.27 -0.23
N GLN A 202 6.81 -22.75 -0.62
CA GLN A 202 7.95 -22.90 0.29
C GLN A 202 8.42 -21.56 0.87
N ASP A 203 8.48 -20.51 0.03
CA ASP A 203 8.99 -19.21 0.49
C ASP A 203 7.96 -18.47 1.34
N ILE A 204 6.68 -18.45 0.92
CA ILE A 204 5.63 -17.75 1.66
C ILE A 204 5.36 -18.40 3.04
N GLU A 205 5.44 -19.73 3.13
CA GLU A 205 5.30 -20.46 4.41
C GLU A 205 6.37 -20.02 5.41
N ARG A 206 7.63 -19.90 4.96
CA ARG A 206 8.75 -19.45 5.80
C ARG A 206 8.59 -18.01 6.25
N ILE A 207 8.15 -17.12 5.37
CA ILE A 207 7.89 -15.71 5.68
C ILE A 207 6.80 -15.62 6.77
N CYS A 208 5.64 -16.24 6.54
CA CYS A 208 4.53 -16.22 7.49
C CYS A 208 4.92 -16.79 8.86
N ALA A 209 5.60 -17.94 8.87
CA ALA A 209 6.07 -18.58 10.11
C ALA A 209 7.04 -17.69 10.90
N THR A 210 7.91 -16.94 10.18
CA THR A 210 8.88 -16.03 10.80
C THR A 210 8.19 -14.85 11.48
N GLU A 211 7.19 -14.24 10.83
CA GLU A 211 6.42 -13.13 11.42
C GLU A 211 5.60 -13.58 12.63
N ILE A 212 4.89 -14.71 12.53
CA ILE A 212 4.15 -15.27 13.68
C ILE A 212 5.11 -15.53 14.85
N ALA A 213 6.27 -16.12 14.59
CA ALA A 213 7.27 -16.39 15.63
C ALA A 213 7.82 -15.11 16.27
N MET A 214 8.00 -14.03 15.49
CA MET A 214 8.47 -12.74 15.99
C MET A 214 7.49 -12.13 17.01
N PHE A 215 6.19 -12.15 16.71
CA PHE A 215 5.14 -11.64 17.61
C PHE A 215 4.72 -12.62 18.70
N GLY A 216 4.99 -13.93 18.53
CA GLY A 216 4.63 -15.00 19.45
C GLY A 216 3.22 -15.57 19.24
N SER A 217 2.32 -14.82 18.63
CA SER A 217 1.00 -15.27 18.17
C SER A 217 0.49 -14.41 17.02
N ALA A 218 -0.56 -14.86 16.34
CA ALA A 218 -1.24 -14.10 15.29
C ALA A 218 -2.60 -13.55 15.76
N PRO A 219 -3.06 -12.39 15.23
CA PRO A 219 -4.38 -11.84 15.51
C PRO A 219 -5.51 -12.46 14.65
N PHE A 220 -5.24 -13.56 13.94
CA PHE A 220 -6.17 -14.25 13.04
C PHE A 220 -6.09 -15.78 13.21
N GLU A 221 -7.14 -16.47 12.76
CA GLU A 221 -7.25 -17.94 12.84
C GLU A 221 -7.00 -18.65 11.50
N ASN A 222 -6.98 -17.88 10.41
CA ASN A 222 -6.68 -18.32 9.04
C ASN A 222 -6.21 -17.09 8.25
N TYR A 223 -5.60 -17.28 7.08
CA TYR A 223 -5.22 -16.14 6.23
C TYR A 223 -5.27 -16.47 4.74
N THR A 224 -5.81 -15.55 3.93
CA THR A 224 -5.93 -15.72 2.46
C THR A 224 -5.19 -14.63 1.69
N PHE A 225 -4.23 -15.01 0.85
CA PHE A 225 -3.60 -14.12 -0.13
C PHE A 225 -4.34 -14.18 -1.46
N MET A 226 -4.97 -13.07 -1.88
CA MET A 226 -5.68 -12.96 -3.16
C MET A 226 -4.87 -12.17 -4.17
N THR A 227 -4.25 -12.83 -5.15
CA THR A 227 -3.31 -12.18 -6.08
C THR A 227 -3.83 -12.12 -7.51
N MET A 228 -3.78 -10.94 -8.13
CA MET A 228 -4.04 -10.75 -9.56
C MET A 228 -2.73 -10.55 -10.34
N ALA A 229 -2.45 -11.44 -11.29
CA ALA A 229 -1.27 -11.36 -12.16
C ALA A 229 -1.54 -10.53 -13.43
N THR A 230 -0.84 -9.40 -13.58
CA THR A 230 -0.99 -8.47 -14.71
C THR A 230 0.29 -8.37 -15.55
N GLY A 231 0.37 -7.39 -16.45
CA GLY A 231 1.61 -7.10 -17.18
C GLY A 231 2.53 -6.12 -16.45
N ASN A 232 1.99 -5.20 -15.63
CA ASN A 232 2.74 -4.08 -15.06
C ASN A 232 2.13 -3.40 -13.83
N SER A 233 0.99 -3.88 -13.31
CA SER A 233 0.34 -3.29 -12.13
C SER A 233 0.93 -3.88 -10.86
N TYR A 234 1.13 -3.04 -9.83
CA TYR A 234 1.71 -3.43 -8.55
C TYR A 234 0.98 -2.75 -7.40
N GLY A 235 0.70 -3.48 -6.32
CA GLY A 235 0.17 -2.95 -5.06
C GLY A 235 -0.53 -4.00 -4.22
N GLY A 236 -0.72 -3.69 -2.94
CA GLY A 236 -1.45 -4.51 -1.98
C GLY A 236 -2.45 -3.67 -1.18
N LEU A 237 -3.34 -4.37 -0.48
CA LEU A 237 -4.20 -3.81 0.55
C LEU A 237 -4.40 -4.86 1.64
N GLU A 238 -4.18 -4.43 2.87
CA GLU A 238 -4.20 -5.25 4.06
C GLU A 238 -5.61 -5.44 4.61
N HIS A 239 -5.92 -6.66 5.07
CA HIS A 239 -7.15 -6.99 5.78
C HIS A 239 -6.84 -7.88 7.00
N PRO A 240 -7.75 -8.00 7.99
CA PRO A 240 -7.44 -8.66 9.26
C PRO A 240 -6.98 -10.11 9.13
N ASN A 241 -7.49 -10.82 8.11
CA ASN A 241 -7.17 -12.21 7.84
C ASN A 241 -7.07 -12.51 6.32
N SER A 242 -6.78 -11.49 5.52
CA SER A 242 -6.52 -11.66 4.09
C SER A 242 -5.76 -10.47 3.54
N THR A 243 -5.32 -10.56 2.29
CA THR A 243 -4.83 -9.40 1.54
C THR A 243 -5.22 -9.51 0.08
N SER A 244 -5.44 -8.35 -0.54
CA SER A 244 -5.63 -8.23 -1.98
C SER A 244 -4.37 -7.69 -2.63
N LEU A 245 -3.78 -8.47 -3.53
CA LEU A 245 -2.52 -8.19 -4.21
C LEU A 245 -2.72 -8.06 -5.71
N ILE A 246 -1.96 -7.17 -6.34
CA ILE A 246 -1.81 -7.10 -7.79
C ILE A 246 -0.33 -6.96 -8.11
N THR A 247 0.16 -7.75 -9.07
CA THR A 247 1.60 -7.78 -9.40
C THR A 247 1.82 -8.03 -10.89
N PRO A 248 2.94 -7.57 -11.49
CA PRO A 248 3.36 -8.06 -12.80
C PRO A 248 3.60 -9.58 -12.72
N ARG A 249 3.14 -10.32 -13.74
CA ARG A 249 3.31 -11.77 -13.82
C ARG A 249 4.76 -12.24 -13.79
N ASP A 250 5.69 -11.37 -14.19
CA ASP A 250 7.12 -11.67 -14.20
C ASP A 250 7.74 -11.59 -12.80
N ASP A 251 7.01 -11.05 -11.82
CA ASP A 251 7.41 -11.04 -10.41
C ASP A 251 7.05 -12.36 -9.71
N LEU A 252 6.24 -13.21 -10.34
CA LEU A 252 5.94 -14.53 -9.82
C LEU A 252 7.09 -15.50 -10.17
N PRO A 253 7.46 -16.41 -9.28
CA PRO A 253 8.59 -17.32 -9.49
C PRO A 253 8.31 -18.21 -10.68
N LYS A 254 9.29 -18.41 -11.55
CA LYS A 254 9.17 -19.28 -12.73
C LYS A 254 9.70 -20.68 -12.44
N ALA A 255 9.52 -21.61 -13.38
CA ALA A 255 10.02 -22.97 -13.24
C ALA A 255 11.56 -23.03 -13.06
N ASP A 256 12.27 -22.06 -13.64
CA ASP A 256 13.72 -21.86 -13.55
C ASP A 256 14.15 -20.80 -12.52
N GLU A 257 13.27 -20.47 -11.56
CA GLU A 257 13.59 -19.49 -10.51
C GLU A 257 14.85 -19.91 -9.73
N PRO A 258 15.86 -19.02 -9.61
CA PRO A 258 17.09 -19.32 -8.88
C PRO A 258 16.87 -19.53 -7.37
N GLU A 259 17.84 -20.21 -6.74
CA GLU A 259 17.85 -20.44 -5.29
C GLU A 259 17.81 -19.13 -4.50
N GLN A 260 18.66 -18.16 -4.87
CA GLN A 260 18.48 -16.77 -4.46
C GLN A 260 17.42 -16.15 -5.36
N PRO A 261 16.22 -15.77 -4.85
CA PRO A 261 15.16 -15.18 -5.65
C PRO A 261 15.65 -14.07 -6.57
N SER A 262 15.13 -14.01 -7.80
CA SER A 262 15.36 -12.92 -8.73
C SER A 262 14.84 -11.59 -8.15
N LYS A 263 15.30 -10.44 -8.67
CA LYS A 263 14.88 -9.13 -8.14
C LYS A 263 13.37 -8.90 -8.25
N ASP A 264 12.75 -9.41 -9.32
CA ASP A 264 11.30 -9.30 -9.51
C ASP A 264 10.56 -10.18 -8.51
N TYR A 265 11.04 -11.40 -8.26
CA TYR A 265 10.45 -12.27 -7.23
C TYR A 265 10.68 -11.75 -5.80
N GLN A 266 11.86 -11.20 -5.47
CA GLN A 266 12.11 -10.53 -4.20
C GLN A 266 11.12 -9.37 -3.98
N ARG A 267 10.83 -8.59 -5.03
CA ARG A 267 9.83 -7.51 -4.96
C ARG A 267 8.44 -8.05 -4.58
N PHE A 268 8.01 -9.16 -5.18
CA PHE A 268 6.71 -9.75 -4.84
C PHE A 268 6.68 -10.40 -3.46
N LEU A 269 7.74 -11.09 -3.04
CA LEU A 269 7.84 -11.62 -1.68
C LEU A 269 7.83 -10.51 -0.64
N GLY A 270 8.50 -9.39 -0.92
CA GLY A 270 8.46 -8.18 -0.10
C GLY A 270 7.04 -7.63 0.01
N LEU A 271 6.27 -7.60 -1.08
CA LEU A 271 4.85 -7.23 -1.04
C LEU A 271 4.04 -8.18 -0.14
N CYS A 272 4.22 -9.50 -0.28
CA CYS A 272 3.48 -10.45 0.55
C CYS A 272 3.83 -10.31 2.04
N SER A 273 5.11 -10.15 2.35
CA SER A 273 5.64 -9.87 3.69
C SER A 273 5.04 -8.59 4.27
N HIS A 274 5.03 -7.50 3.49
CA HIS A 274 4.46 -6.21 3.87
C HIS A 274 2.99 -6.31 4.26
N GLU A 275 2.16 -6.90 3.39
CA GLU A 275 0.72 -6.99 3.60
C GLU A 275 0.35 -8.01 4.69
N TYR A 276 1.15 -9.05 4.88
CA TYR A 276 0.96 -10.02 5.96
C TYR A 276 1.31 -9.41 7.32
N PHE A 277 2.42 -8.67 7.41
CA PHE A 277 2.82 -7.93 8.62
C PHE A 277 1.76 -6.91 9.02
N HIS A 278 1.04 -6.38 8.03
CA HIS A 278 -0.06 -5.46 8.29
C HIS A 278 -1.22 -6.06 9.10
N SER A 279 -1.34 -7.39 9.17
CA SER A 279 -2.26 -8.07 10.09
C SER A 279 -2.05 -7.66 11.55
N TRP A 280 -0.79 -7.46 11.96
CA TRP A 280 -0.46 -6.88 13.25
C TRP A 280 -0.55 -5.35 13.20
N LEU A 281 0.03 -4.69 12.19
CA LEU A 281 0.04 -3.23 12.04
C LEU A 281 -0.42 -2.81 10.65
N VAL A 282 -1.63 -2.37 10.35
CA VAL A 282 -2.48 -1.57 11.19
C VAL A 282 -3.78 -2.29 11.57
N LYS A 283 -3.94 -3.57 11.20
CA LYS A 283 -5.21 -4.26 11.40
C LYS A 283 -5.46 -4.61 12.86
N PHE A 284 -4.45 -4.85 13.69
CA PHE A 284 -4.67 -5.15 15.11
C PHE A 284 -4.19 -4.02 16.03
N ILE A 285 -2.92 -3.63 15.89
CA ILE A 285 -2.29 -2.47 16.50
C ILE A 285 -2.55 -1.28 15.56
N ARG A 286 -3.17 -0.22 16.06
CA ARG A 286 -3.57 0.92 15.23
C ARG A 286 -3.51 2.25 15.98
N PRO A 287 -3.55 3.40 15.28
CA PRO A 287 -3.80 4.68 15.92
C PRO A 287 -5.12 4.65 16.70
N GLU A 288 -5.18 5.35 17.84
CA GLU A 288 -6.41 5.49 18.63
C GLU A 288 -7.60 6.01 17.78
N ASN A 289 -7.35 6.93 16.84
CA ASN A 289 -8.38 7.47 15.96
C ASN A 289 -8.82 6.52 14.83
N PHE A 290 -8.17 5.37 14.65
CA PHE A 290 -8.51 4.34 13.66
C PHE A 290 -9.24 3.12 14.29
N VAL A 291 -9.52 3.16 15.59
CA VAL A 291 -10.38 2.16 16.24
C VAL A 291 -11.79 2.19 15.64
N ASN A 292 -12.33 3.39 15.47
CA ASN A 292 -13.60 3.62 14.79
C ASN A 292 -13.38 4.64 13.66
N TYR A 293 -13.25 4.16 12.43
CA TYR A 293 -13.04 5.03 11.28
C TYR A 293 -14.27 5.91 11.01
N ASP A 294 -14.05 7.20 10.75
CA ASP A 294 -15.03 8.02 10.04
C ASP A 294 -14.77 7.94 8.54
N LEU A 295 -15.51 7.07 7.87
CA LEU A 295 -15.34 6.79 6.44
C LEU A 295 -15.95 7.86 5.52
N ASN A 296 -16.51 8.94 6.08
CA ASN A 296 -17.13 10.04 5.32
C ASN A 296 -16.18 11.22 5.04
N LYS A 297 -15.03 11.26 5.72
CA LYS A 297 -14.04 12.34 5.63
C LYS A 297 -12.62 11.81 5.84
N GLU A 298 -11.63 12.67 5.65
CA GLU A 298 -10.23 12.36 5.91
C GLU A 298 -9.98 12.00 7.39
N GLY A 299 -9.30 10.87 7.61
CA GLY A 299 -8.79 10.44 8.92
C GLY A 299 -7.34 10.83 9.10
N TYR A 300 -7.07 12.05 9.55
CA TYR A 300 -5.70 12.55 9.74
C TYR A 300 -4.98 11.82 10.88
N THR A 301 -3.71 11.44 10.64
CA THR A 301 -2.82 10.91 11.68
C THR A 301 -1.38 11.24 11.34
N SER A 302 -0.60 11.56 12.36
CA SER A 302 0.84 11.81 12.30
C SER A 302 1.68 10.52 12.42
N LEU A 303 1.02 9.36 12.52
CA LEU A 303 1.65 8.10 12.95
C LEU A 303 1.92 7.09 11.83
N LEU A 304 1.66 7.42 10.55
CA LEU A 304 1.89 6.47 9.45
C LEU A 304 3.36 6.06 9.32
N TRP A 305 4.32 6.87 9.77
CA TRP A 305 5.72 6.46 9.86
C TRP A 305 5.97 5.23 10.76
N ILE A 306 5.05 4.93 11.69
CA ILE A 306 5.04 3.69 12.47
C ILE A 306 4.38 2.59 11.64
N PHE A 307 3.12 2.77 11.25
CA PHE A 307 2.32 1.70 10.65
C PHE A 307 2.77 1.27 9.25
N GLU A 308 3.34 2.20 8.49
CA GLU A 308 3.81 1.98 7.12
C GLU A 308 5.34 1.93 7.11
N GLY A 309 5.98 2.79 7.90
CA GLY A 309 7.44 2.84 7.98
C GLY A 309 8.03 1.62 8.68
N PHE A 310 7.49 1.18 9.82
CA PHE A 310 8.02 -0.02 10.50
C PHE A 310 7.73 -1.26 9.66
N THR A 311 6.56 -1.34 9.05
CA THR A 311 6.22 -2.41 8.10
C THR A 311 7.20 -2.43 6.93
N SER A 312 7.55 -1.28 6.34
CA SER A 312 8.60 -1.17 5.31
C SER A 312 10.03 -1.45 5.77
N TYR A 313 10.28 -1.56 7.06
CA TYR A 313 11.56 -2.06 7.58
C TYR A 313 11.54 -3.58 7.74
N TYR A 314 10.42 -4.10 8.22
CA TYR A 314 10.25 -5.53 8.45
C TYR A 314 10.01 -6.33 7.17
N ASP A 315 9.35 -5.77 6.15
CA ASP A 315 9.02 -6.49 4.93
C ASP A 315 10.26 -7.14 4.26
N ASP A 316 11.34 -6.37 4.10
CA ASP A 316 12.63 -6.83 3.57
C ASP A 316 13.44 -7.63 4.62
N LEU A 317 13.41 -7.24 5.90
CA LEU A 317 14.17 -7.92 6.96
C LEU A 317 13.65 -9.33 7.23
N ILE A 318 12.33 -9.54 7.15
CA ILE A 318 11.69 -10.84 7.32
C ILE A 318 12.09 -11.78 6.18
N LEU A 319 12.28 -11.28 4.95
CA LEU A 319 12.77 -12.14 3.87
C LEU A 319 14.16 -12.72 4.20
N LEU A 320 15.02 -11.94 4.86
CA LEU A 320 16.31 -12.41 5.34
C LEU A 320 16.15 -13.39 6.50
N ARG A 321 15.35 -13.02 7.51
CA ARG A 321 15.19 -13.82 8.73
C ARG A 321 14.50 -15.17 8.49
N SER A 322 13.61 -15.23 7.51
CA SER A 322 13.00 -16.47 7.01
C SER A 322 13.95 -17.34 6.19
N GLY A 323 15.13 -16.82 5.84
CA GLY A 323 16.14 -17.50 5.02
C GLY A 323 15.77 -17.60 3.53
N VAL A 324 14.77 -16.85 3.07
CA VAL A 324 14.35 -16.81 1.66
C VAL A 324 15.33 -16.01 0.81
N ILE A 325 15.91 -14.94 1.37
CA ILE A 325 17.03 -14.21 0.77
C ILE A 325 18.26 -14.27 1.66
N ASN A 326 19.45 -14.14 1.06
CA ASN A 326 20.70 -14.06 1.80
C ASN A 326 21.04 -12.62 2.25
N GLN A 327 22.09 -12.49 3.07
CA GLN A 327 22.56 -11.19 3.61
C GLN A 327 22.92 -10.19 2.50
N GLU A 328 23.52 -10.63 1.40
CA GLU A 328 23.91 -9.75 0.28
C GLU A 328 22.68 -9.14 -0.41
N ALA A 329 21.65 -9.96 -0.63
CA ALA A 329 20.38 -9.50 -1.18
C ALA A 329 19.69 -8.50 -0.24
N TYR A 330 19.64 -8.78 1.07
CA TYR A 330 19.08 -7.84 2.05
C TYR A 330 19.84 -6.51 2.09
N LEU A 331 21.18 -6.55 2.15
CA LEU A 331 21.98 -5.32 2.13
C LEU A 331 21.80 -4.53 0.84
N SER A 332 21.52 -5.20 -0.28
CA SER A 332 21.17 -4.56 -1.55
C SER A 332 19.81 -3.85 -1.51
N LEU A 333 18.80 -4.47 -0.88
CA LEU A 333 17.48 -3.86 -0.65
C LEU A 333 17.59 -2.65 0.28
N LEU A 334 18.30 -2.80 1.40
CA LEU A 334 18.55 -1.72 2.35
C LEU A 334 19.32 -0.55 1.70
N LYS A 335 20.36 -0.85 0.90
CA LYS A 335 21.06 0.16 0.10
C LYS A 335 20.09 0.92 -0.80
N ALA A 336 19.17 0.23 -1.48
CA ALA A 336 18.18 0.87 -2.35
C ALA A 336 17.21 1.78 -1.59
N GLN A 337 16.85 1.46 -0.34
CA GLN A 337 16.04 2.35 0.52
C GLN A 337 16.82 3.62 0.88
N ILE A 338 18.10 3.50 1.25
CA ILE A 338 18.96 4.64 1.58
C ILE A 338 19.21 5.51 0.35
N ASP A 339 19.51 4.92 -0.81
CA ASP A 339 19.70 5.66 -2.06
C ASP A 339 18.44 6.48 -2.40
N ARG A 340 17.25 5.89 -2.26
CA ARG A 340 15.98 6.59 -2.52
C ARG A 340 15.79 7.79 -1.61
N TYR A 341 16.12 7.64 -0.33
CA TYR A 341 16.09 8.71 0.65
C TYR A 341 17.09 9.83 0.30
N LEU A 342 18.36 9.48 0.06
CA LEU A 342 19.42 10.43 -0.29
C LEU A 342 19.16 11.15 -1.62
N GLN A 343 18.42 10.53 -2.55
CA GLN A 343 18.03 11.12 -3.83
C GLN A 343 16.70 11.90 -3.77
N ASN A 344 16.00 11.92 -2.63
CA ASN A 344 14.80 12.73 -2.44
C ASN A 344 15.14 14.06 -1.74
N PRO A 345 15.21 15.21 -2.45
CA PRO A 345 15.46 16.51 -1.84
C PRO A 345 14.28 17.00 -1.00
N GLY A 346 13.07 16.47 -1.22
CA GLY A 346 11.91 16.76 -0.37
C GLY A 346 12.12 16.38 1.11
N ARG A 347 13.09 15.51 1.43
CA ARG A 347 13.48 15.18 2.81
C ARG A 347 13.96 16.39 3.63
N PHE A 348 14.47 17.42 2.96
CA PHE A 348 14.88 18.68 3.57
C PHE A 348 13.73 19.68 3.74
N VAL A 349 12.53 19.35 3.25
CA VAL A 349 11.37 20.24 3.20
C VAL A 349 10.25 19.77 4.12
N GLN A 350 10.05 18.46 4.25
CA GLN A 350 8.95 17.88 5.00
C GLN A 350 9.45 16.83 5.98
N SER A 351 8.98 16.87 7.23
CA SER A 351 9.27 15.83 8.23
C SER A 351 8.46 14.55 7.94
N VAL A 352 8.82 13.42 8.59
CA VAL A 352 8.09 12.16 8.37
C VAL A 352 6.69 12.18 9.01
N VAL A 353 6.55 12.92 10.12
CA VAL A 353 5.28 13.20 10.81
C VAL A 353 4.37 14.04 9.94
N GLU A 354 4.88 15.12 9.34
CA GLU A 354 4.13 15.95 8.39
C GLU A 354 3.73 15.16 7.15
N SER A 355 4.60 14.28 6.64
CA SER A 355 4.29 13.42 5.50
C SER A 355 3.13 12.46 5.81
N SER A 356 3.11 11.89 7.02
CA SER A 356 2.00 11.05 7.51
C SER A 356 0.69 11.83 7.56
N PHE A 357 0.71 13.03 8.15
CA PHE A 357 -0.48 13.88 8.27
C PHE A 357 -1.02 14.32 6.91
N ASP A 358 -0.13 14.72 6.00
CA ASP A 358 -0.47 15.19 4.66
C ASP A 358 -0.72 14.06 3.64
N ALA A 359 -0.80 12.80 4.07
CA ALA A 359 -0.96 11.65 3.16
C ALA A 359 -2.11 11.87 2.16
N TRP A 360 -3.24 12.37 2.64
CA TRP A 360 -4.48 12.66 1.90
C TRP A 360 -4.32 13.65 0.73
N VAL A 361 -3.36 14.56 0.84
CA VAL A 361 -3.23 15.72 -0.06
C VAL A 361 -1.90 15.78 -0.82
N LYS A 362 -0.82 15.21 -0.26
CA LYS A 362 0.50 15.14 -0.90
C LYS A 362 0.83 13.72 -1.36
N PHE A 363 0.88 12.76 -0.44
CA PHE A 363 1.42 11.43 -0.77
C PHE A 363 0.54 10.65 -1.75
N TYR A 364 -0.79 10.65 -1.57
CA TYR A 364 -1.71 9.97 -2.48
C TYR A 364 -2.07 10.79 -3.74
N ARG A 365 -1.60 12.04 -3.83
CA ARG A 365 -1.86 12.95 -4.96
C ARG A 365 -0.56 13.49 -5.53
N GLN A 366 0.33 12.56 -5.89
CA GLN A 366 1.66 12.91 -6.40
C GLN A 366 1.58 13.61 -7.75
N ASP A 367 2.53 14.50 -7.96
CA ASP A 367 2.72 15.33 -9.15
C ASP A 367 4.23 15.45 -9.47
N GLU A 368 4.57 16.21 -10.51
CA GLU A 368 5.95 16.46 -10.93
C GLU A 368 6.84 17.14 -9.87
N ASN A 369 6.24 17.82 -8.88
CA ASN A 369 6.93 18.57 -7.84
C ASN A 369 7.06 17.77 -6.53
N THR A 370 6.37 16.64 -6.40
CA THR A 370 6.35 15.80 -5.19
C THR A 370 7.76 15.47 -4.69
N ASN A 371 8.67 15.08 -5.59
CA ASN A 371 10.04 14.72 -5.20
C ASN A 371 10.87 15.92 -4.67
N ASN A 372 10.46 17.16 -4.98
CA ASN A 372 11.11 18.38 -4.48
C ASN A 372 10.53 18.89 -3.16
N ALA A 373 9.30 18.50 -2.82
CA ALA A 373 8.53 19.15 -1.77
C ALA A 373 8.05 18.20 -0.66
N GLY A 374 8.09 16.89 -0.90
CA GLY A 374 7.64 15.89 0.05
C GLY A 374 8.64 14.75 0.21
N THR A 375 8.55 14.11 1.37
CA THR A 375 9.23 12.86 1.66
C THR A 375 8.21 11.73 1.78
N SER A 376 8.65 10.48 1.69
CA SER A 376 7.77 9.31 1.84
C SER A 376 7.81 8.84 3.29
N TYR A 377 6.65 8.77 3.95
CA TYR A 377 6.55 8.17 5.28
C TYR A 377 6.82 6.65 5.28
N TYR A 378 6.73 5.96 4.13
CA TYR A 378 7.24 4.59 3.96
C TYR A 378 8.78 4.56 3.99
N ASN A 379 9.43 5.27 3.06
CA ASN A 379 10.88 5.19 2.90
C ASN A 379 11.65 5.86 4.06
N LYS A 380 11.28 7.10 4.45
CA LYS A 380 11.89 7.74 5.62
C LYS A 380 11.48 7.01 6.91
N GLY A 381 10.23 6.53 7.01
CA GLY A 381 9.77 5.75 8.17
C GLY A 381 10.52 4.43 8.35
N CYS A 382 10.81 3.70 7.26
CA CYS A 382 11.68 2.51 7.27
C CYS A 382 13.07 2.83 7.84
N LEU A 383 13.69 3.94 7.41
CA LEU A 383 15.00 4.34 7.90
C LEU A 383 14.94 4.87 9.35
N VAL A 384 13.82 5.46 9.77
CA VAL A 384 13.57 5.79 11.18
C VAL A 384 13.46 4.50 12.01
N ALA A 385 12.72 3.50 11.54
CA ALA A 385 12.61 2.20 12.19
C ALA A 385 13.99 1.53 12.35
N LEU A 386 14.80 1.56 11.29
CA LEU A 386 16.19 1.10 11.33
C LEU A 386 17.01 1.86 12.38
N CYS A 387 16.94 3.20 12.41
CA CYS A 387 17.68 4.00 13.38
C CYS A 387 17.26 3.67 14.83
N LEU A 388 15.96 3.47 15.05
CA LEU A 388 15.41 3.05 16.35
C LEU A 388 15.88 1.64 16.73
N ASP A 389 15.81 0.68 15.81
CA ASP A 389 16.27 -0.70 16.06
C ASP A 389 17.74 -0.73 16.46
N LEU A 390 18.61 -0.10 15.67
CA LEU A 390 20.04 -0.01 15.96
C LEU A 390 20.31 0.72 17.29
N GLY A 391 19.61 1.84 17.54
CA GLY A 391 19.74 2.59 18.79
C GLY A 391 19.30 1.80 20.03
N LEU A 392 18.23 1.02 19.92
CA LEU A 392 17.69 0.16 20.99
C LEU A 392 18.65 -1.00 21.27
N ARG A 393 19.25 -1.59 20.23
CA ARG A 393 20.25 -2.66 20.34
C ARG A 393 21.51 -2.23 21.06
N LEU A 394 21.96 -0.98 20.88
CA LEU A 394 23.07 -0.42 21.65
C LEU A 394 22.76 -0.29 23.15
N ARG A 395 21.48 -0.36 23.53
CA ARG A 395 20.98 -0.27 24.92
C ARG A 395 20.38 -1.59 25.42
N GLY A 396 20.65 -2.71 24.75
CA GLY A 396 20.23 -4.04 25.20
C GLY A 396 18.77 -4.40 24.90
N SER A 397 18.09 -3.65 24.04
CA SER A 397 16.74 -3.96 23.54
C SER A 397 16.72 -4.09 22.01
N SER A 398 15.55 -4.09 21.37
CA SER A 398 15.41 -4.09 19.90
C SER A 398 14.06 -3.54 19.49
N LEU A 399 13.90 -3.21 18.20
CA LEU A 399 12.58 -2.86 17.67
C LEU A 399 11.61 -4.05 17.82
N ASP A 400 12.08 -5.29 17.72
CA ASP A 400 11.23 -6.48 17.93
C ASP A 400 10.62 -6.53 19.34
N ALA A 401 11.38 -6.14 20.37
CA ALA A 401 10.88 -6.04 21.73
C ALA A 401 9.80 -4.94 21.85
N LEU A 402 10.00 -3.81 21.17
CA LEU A 402 9.00 -2.74 21.08
C LEU A 402 7.73 -3.21 20.35
N MET A 403 7.86 -3.92 19.22
CA MET A 403 6.74 -4.47 18.46
C MET A 403 5.93 -5.46 19.30
N ARG A 404 6.59 -6.33 20.06
CA ARG A 404 5.92 -7.23 21.00
C ARG A 404 5.18 -6.47 22.11
N LYS A 405 5.76 -5.41 22.66
CA LYS A 405 5.09 -4.55 23.64
C LYS A 405 3.86 -3.84 23.07
N LEU A 406 3.95 -3.34 21.85
CA LEU A 406 2.79 -2.78 21.15
C LEU A 406 1.68 -3.82 20.97
N TYR A 407 2.05 -5.04 20.60
CA TYR A 407 1.09 -6.13 20.43
C TYR A 407 0.44 -6.55 21.75
N GLU A 408 1.23 -6.71 22.82
CA GLU A 408 0.74 -6.97 24.19
C GLU A 408 -0.22 -5.85 24.65
N ASN A 409 0.11 -4.59 24.39
CA ASN A 409 -0.76 -3.45 24.72
C ASN A 409 -2.09 -3.50 23.95
N ALA A 410 -2.04 -3.76 22.64
CA ALA A 410 -3.24 -3.87 21.81
C ALA A 410 -4.13 -5.05 22.24
N GLN A 411 -3.55 -6.18 22.66
CA GLN A 411 -4.28 -7.31 23.23
C GLN A 411 -5.01 -6.92 24.54
N ASN A 412 -4.48 -5.94 25.27
CA ASN A 412 -5.11 -5.35 26.46
C ASN A 412 -6.00 -4.14 26.14
N GLY A 413 -6.29 -3.87 24.86
CA GLY A 413 -7.16 -2.78 24.42
C GLY A 413 -6.49 -1.39 24.37
N ILE A 414 -5.17 -1.31 24.51
CA ILE A 414 -4.40 -0.06 24.48
C ILE A 414 -3.83 0.14 23.08
N GLN A 415 -4.25 1.22 22.42
CA GLN A 415 -3.86 1.55 21.05
C GLN A 415 -2.80 2.65 21.02
N VAL A 416 -2.25 2.95 19.84
CA VAL A 416 -1.08 3.81 19.69
C VAL A 416 -1.48 5.28 19.59
N ASN A 417 -0.81 6.13 20.36
CA ASN A 417 -0.85 7.58 20.24
C ASN A 417 0.56 8.16 20.06
N GLU A 418 0.67 9.47 19.94
CA GLU A 418 1.93 10.17 19.67
C GLU A 418 3.03 9.98 20.73
N ARG A 419 2.67 9.54 21.94
CA ARG A 419 3.62 9.31 23.04
C ARG A 419 4.06 7.87 23.18
N THR A 420 3.31 6.92 22.61
CA THR A 420 3.49 5.48 22.85
C THR A 420 4.93 5.01 22.57
N ILE A 421 5.54 5.42 21.45
CA ILE A 421 6.91 4.99 21.12
C ILE A 421 7.94 5.54 22.11
N PHE A 422 7.78 6.78 22.56
CA PHE A 422 8.67 7.39 23.55
C PHE A 422 8.60 6.64 24.89
N GLU A 423 7.39 6.34 25.35
CA GLU A 423 7.13 5.67 26.62
C GLU A 423 7.65 4.23 26.60
N LEU A 424 7.43 3.49 25.51
CA LEU A 424 7.93 2.12 25.36
C LEU A 424 9.46 2.05 25.22
N CYS A 425 10.08 2.98 24.49
CA CYS A 425 11.54 3.05 24.42
C CYS A 425 12.15 3.31 25.81
N GLN A 426 11.54 4.22 26.60
CA GLN A 426 11.96 4.47 27.98
C GLN A 426 11.76 3.25 28.88
N GLU A 427 10.61 2.56 28.78
CA GLU A 427 10.35 1.32 29.54
C GLU A 427 11.40 0.24 29.23
N LEU A 428 11.72 0.05 27.95
CA LEU A 428 12.60 -1.03 27.49
C LEU A 428 14.08 -0.80 27.81
N THR A 429 14.51 0.46 27.98
CA THR A 429 15.93 0.79 28.11
C THR A 429 16.29 1.53 29.40
N GLY A 430 15.33 2.17 30.05
CA GLY A 430 15.54 3.07 31.18
C GLY A 430 16.04 4.48 30.81
N ASP A 431 16.30 4.75 29.52
CA ASP A 431 16.81 6.03 29.02
C ASP A 431 15.68 6.96 28.57
N ASP A 432 15.92 8.27 28.56
CA ASP A 432 15.05 9.24 27.89
C ASP A 432 15.35 9.28 26.38
N TRP A 433 14.30 9.12 25.58
CA TRP A 433 14.35 9.04 24.11
C TRP A 433 13.74 10.27 23.41
N VAL A 434 13.27 11.26 24.17
CA VAL A 434 12.53 12.40 23.62
C VAL A 434 13.33 13.15 22.56
N GLU A 435 14.60 13.48 22.82
CA GLU A 435 15.42 14.23 21.87
C GLU A 435 15.72 13.41 20.61
N GLN A 436 16.10 12.14 20.78
CA GLN A 436 16.49 11.26 19.68
C GLN A 436 15.30 10.96 18.76
N ILE A 437 14.14 10.62 19.32
CA ILE A 437 12.95 10.34 18.50
C ILE A 437 12.49 11.63 17.81
N ASN A 438 12.47 12.77 18.50
CA ASN A 438 12.10 14.05 17.87
C ASN A 438 13.03 14.42 16.71
N HIS A 439 14.35 14.21 16.86
CA HIS A 439 15.30 14.39 15.76
C HIS A 439 14.91 13.56 14.54
N LEU A 440 14.60 12.28 14.74
CA LEU A 440 14.24 11.36 13.66
C LEU A 440 12.92 11.73 12.96
N ILE A 441 11.91 12.17 13.71
CA ILE A 441 10.53 12.25 13.18
C ILE A 441 10.02 13.67 12.91
N ASN A 442 10.42 14.65 13.74
CA ASN A 442 9.90 16.01 13.71
C ASN A 442 10.84 17.01 13.00
N THR A 443 12.02 16.57 12.57
CA THR A 443 12.97 17.42 11.82
C THR A 443 13.16 16.95 10.38
N THR A 444 13.78 17.83 9.59
CA THR A 444 14.29 17.55 8.25
C THR A 444 15.80 17.34 8.23
N ASP A 445 16.43 17.24 9.40
CA ASP A 445 17.84 16.92 9.53
C ASP A 445 18.11 15.49 9.07
N GLU A 446 19.37 15.23 8.72
CA GLU A 446 19.77 13.92 8.22
C GLU A 446 19.72 12.84 9.32
N LEU A 447 19.36 11.63 8.90
CA LEU A 447 19.35 10.46 9.77
C LEU A 447 20.79 10.04 10.12
N PRO A 448 21.09 9.64 11.37
CA PRO A 448 22.44 9.35 11.85
C PRO A 448 22.97 7.97 11.39
N LEU A 449 22.73 7.60 10.13
CA LEU A 449 23.09 6.29 9.59
C LEU A 449 24.61 6.08 9.55
N ASP A 450 25.37 7.14 9.24
CA ASP A 450 26.83 7.14 9.21
C ASP A 450 27.46 6.86 10.59
N GLN A 451 26.77 7.24 11.67
CA GLN A 451 27.16 6.98 13.06
C GLN A 451 26.73 5.59 13.53
N LEU A 452 25.54 5.13 13.13
CA LEU A 452 24.98 3.86 13.59
C LEU A 452 25.60 2.64 12.89
N PHE A 453 25.73 2.64 11.57
CA PHE A 453 26.20 1.46 10.83
C PHE A 453 27.57 0.90 11.28
N PRO A 454 28.60 1.72 11.59
CA PRO A 454 29.89 1.22 12.06
C PRO A 454 29.80 0.39 13.35
N GLU A 455 28.87 0.71 14.25
CA GLU A 455 28.66 -0.05 15.49
C GLU A 455 28.20 -1.48 15.21
N PHE A 456 27.53 -1.69 14.07
CA PHE A 456 27.00 -2.96 13.59
C PHE A 456 27.85 -3.60 12.47
N GLY A 457 29.10 -3.17 12.31
CA GLY A 457 30.07 -3.82 11.42
C GLY A 457 29.92 -3.45 9.95
N LEU A 458 29.20 -2.37 9.64
CA LEU A 458 29.04 -1.84 8.29
C LEU A 458 29.74 -0.49 8.16
N ARG A 459 30.58 -0.35 7.13
CA ARG A 459 31.03 0.96 6.68
C ARG A 459 29.96 1.62 5.83
N TYR A 460 29.63 2.85 6.18
CA TYR A 460 28.77 3.74 5.43
C TYR A 460 29.62 4.77 4.69
N SER A 461 29.49 4.83 3.36
CA SER A 461 30.19 5.84 2.55
C SER A 461 29.30 6.33 1.42
N LEU A 462 29.38 7.62 1.12
CA LEU A 462 28.58 8.23 0.06
C LEU A 462 29.39 8.37 -1.23
N LYS A 463 28.71 8.19 -2.37
CA LYS A 463 29.26 8.40 -3.72
C LYS A 463 28.27 9.21 -4.56
N ASN A 464 28.82 10.05 -5.44
CA ASN A 464 28.04 10.92 -6.33
C ASN A 464 28.42 10.63 -7.80
N ASP A 465 28.33 9.36 -8.21
CA ASP A 465 28.76 8.92 -9.54
C ASP A 465 27.69 9.19 -10.63
N LYS A 466 26.44 9.43 -10.21
CA LYS A 466 25.30 9.69 -11.08
C LYS A 466 24.78 11.10 -10.87
N SER A 467 24.19 11.66 -11.92
CA SER A 467 23.57 12.99 -11.88
C SER A 467 22.40 13.07 -12.84
N LEU A 468 21.37 13.84 -12.48
CA LEU A 468 20.33 14.26 -13.42
C LEU A 468 20.87 15.36 -14.33
N PRO A 469 20.87 15.20 -15.67
CA PRO A 469 21.40 16.20 -16.57
C PRO A 469 20.56 17.48 -16.52
N PHE A 470 21.20 18.64 -16.33
CA PHE A 470 20.57 19.93 -16.03
C PHE A 470 19.63 19.90 -14.81
N GLY A 471 19.71 18.89 -13.95
CA GLY A 471 18.76 18.63 -12.88
C GLY A 471 17.39 18.14 -13.36
N LEU A 472 17.31 17.56 -14.56
CA LEU A 472 16.05 17.12 -15.17
C LEU A 472 15.97 15.58 -15.19
N LYS A 473 14.79 15.04 -14.88
CA LYS A 473 14.46 13.65 -15.16
C LYS A 473 13.84 13.59 -16.55
N LEU A 474 14.43 12.82 -17.45
CA LEU A 474 14.13 12.85 -18.89
C LEU A 474 13.60 11.50 -19.37
N LEU A 475 12.73 11.55 -20.39
CA LEU A 475 12.21 10.37 -21.08
C LEU A 475 12.17 10.61 -22.59
N ASP A 476 12.82 9.75 -23.38
CA ASP A 476 12.73 9.82 -24.84
C ASP A 476 11.31 9.49 -25.32
N LYS A 477 10.80 10.34 -26.21
CA LYS A 477 9.54 10.19 -26.94
C LYS A 477 9.78 10.40 -28.45
N PRO A 478 8.88 9.91 -29.33
CA PRO A 478 9.00 10.14 -30.77
C PRO A 478 9.16 11.63 -31.15
N GLU A 479 8.47 12.51 -30.44
CA GLU A 479 8.44 13.95 -30.62
C GLU A 479 9.65 14.71 -30.03
N GLY A 480 10.43 14.10 -29.14
CA GLY A 480 11.56 14.73 -28.45
C GLY A 480 11.82 14.13 -27.08
N VAL A 481 12.50 14.87 -26.21
CA VAL A 481 12.81 14.42 -24.84
C VAL A 481 11.85 15.10 -23.85
N LEU A 482 10.95 14.32 -23.27
CA LEU A 482 10.00 14.79 -22.25
C LEU A 482 10.72 15.02 -20.93
N ILE A 483 10.55 16.21 -20.34
CA ILE A 483 10.93 16.48 -18.96
C ILE A 483 9.85 15.91 -18.04
N GLN A 484 10.16 14.86 -17.28
CA GLN A 484 9.23 14.28 -16.31
C GLN A 484 9.16 15.10 -15.02
N SER A 485 10.31 15.63 -14.58
CA SER A 485 10.41 16.50 -13.40
C SER A 485 11.70 17.32 -13.48
N ALA A 486 11.72 18.46 -12.79
CA ALA A 486 12.88 19.34 -12.71
C ALA A 486 13.25 19.58 -11.24
N ARG A 487 14.54 19.43 -10.90
CA ARG A 487 15.09 19.78 -9.58
C ARG A 487 15.10 21.29 -9.41
N ARG A 488 14.61 21.80 -8.28
CA ARG A 488 14.55 23.25 -8.00
C ARG A 488 15.90 23.95 -8.07
N ASN A 489 16.97 23.26 -7.68
CA ASN A 489 18.35 23.76 -7.73
C ASN A 489 19.12 23.32 -9.01
N GLY A 490 18.44 22.72 -9.98
CA GLY A 490 19.03 22.29 -11.26
C GLY A 490 19.20 23.46 -12.23
N THR A 491 20.22 23.39 -13.09
CA THR A 491 20.51 24.44 -14.08
C THR A 491 19.39 24.60 -15.12
N GLY A 492 18.64 23.53 -15.42
CA GLY A 492 17.46 23.59 -16.29
C GLY A 492 16.31 24.38 -15.65
N ALA A 493 16.00 24.12 -14.39
CA ALA A 493 14.97 24.86 -13.66
C ALA A 493 15.34 26.34 -13.49
N ALA A 494 16.61 26.64 -13.28
CA ALA A 494 17.11 28.02 -13.14
C ALA A 494 16.82 28.92 -14.36
N VAL A 495 16.69 28.32 -15.56
CA VAL A 495 16.37 29.06 -16.79
C VAL A 495 14.90 28.89 -17.21
N GLY A 496 14.10 28.17 -16.42
CA GLY A 496 12.67 28.01 -16.63
C GLY A 496 12.25 26.80 -17.46
N LEU A 497 13.12 25.80 -17.66
CA LEU A 497 12.67 24.48 -18.13
C LEU A 497 11.83 23.81 -17.04
N SER A 498 10.70 23.25 -17.43
CA SER A 498 9.70 22.69 -16.52
C SER A 498 9.34 21.26 -16.90
N ALA A 499 8.75 20.54 -15.94
CA ALA A 499 8.08 19.29 -16.27
C ALA A 499 7.05 19.49 -17.38
N HIS A 500 6.84 18.44 -18.17
CA HIS A 500 6.01 18.39 -19.36
C HIS A 500 6.51 19.18 -20.58
N ASP A 501 7.59 19.95 -20.48
CA ASP A 501 8.25 20.46 -21.67
C ASP A 501 8.85 19.30 -22.49
N VAL A 502 8.83 19.43 -23.81
CA VAL A 502 9.46 18.48 -24.73
C VAL A 502 10.65 19.16 -25.40
N ILE A 503 11.86 18.77 -24.99
CA ILE A 503 13.10 19.26 -25.58
C ILE A 503 13.24 18.64 -26.98
N VAL A 504 13.30 19.49 -28.00
CA VAL A 504 13.40 19.06 -29.41
C VAL A 504 14.78 19.25 -29.99
N ALA A 505 15.54 20.23 -29.49
CA ALA A 505 16.92 20.44 -29.92
C ALA A 505 17.81 21.02 -28.82
N ILE A 506 19.11 20.72 -28.90
CA ILE A 506 20.18 21.33 -28.12
C ILE A 506 21.32 21.71 -29.07
N ASP A 507 21.72 22.99 -29.07
CA ASP A 507 22.74 23.54 -29.98
C ASP A 507 22.51 23.20 -31.47
N GLY A 508 21.25 23.26 -31.90
CA GLY A 508 20.86 22.99 -33.29
C GLY A 508 20.83 21.50 -33.67
N LEU A 509 21.08 20.58 -32.73
CA LEU A 509 20.99 19.14 -32.95
C LEU A 509 19.70 18.57 -32.35
N LYS A 510 19.13 17.55 -32.99
CA LYS A 510 17.95 16.84 -32.47
C LYS A 510 18.24 16.27 -31.09
N ALA A 511 17.40 16.60 -30.11
CA ALA A 511 17.57 16.15 -28.74
C ALA A 511 17.29 14.65 -28.59
N THR A 512 18.10 14.01 -27.74
CA THR A 512 17.89 12.67 -27.17
C THR A 512 18.36 12.73 -25.73
N THR A 513 17.88 11.85 -24.85
CA THR A 513 18.35 11.81 -23.44
C THR A 513 19.88 11.72 -23.37
N LYS A 514 20.49 10.85 -24.20
CA LYS A 514 21.95 10.69 -24.30
C LYS A 514 22.68 11.97 -24.69
N LEU A 515 22.10 12.76 -25.60
CA LEU A 515 22.71 14.02 -26.03
C LEU A 515 22.64 15.05 -24.89
N VAL A 516 21.48 15.16 -24.22
CA VAL A 516 21.32 16.07 -23.07
C VAL A 516 22.28 15.69 -21.93
N GLU A 517 22.45 14.40 -21.65
CA GLU A 517 23.44 13.89 -20.69
C GLU A 517 24.88 14.24 -21.05
N LYS A 518 25.25 14.12 -22.32
CA LYS A 518 26.57 14.50 -22.80
C LYS A 518 26.83 15.99 -22.56
N TYR A 519 25.88 16.84 -22.95
CA TYR A 519 26.00 18.29 -22.82
C TYR A 519 26.02 18.74 -21.34
N ALA A 520 25.21 18.12 -20.47
CA ALA A 520 25.25 18.41 -19.04
C ALA A 520 26.61 18.15 -18.37
N LYS A 521 27.48 17.31 -18.97
CA LYS A 521 28.83 16.97 -18.48
C LYS A 521 29.95 17.79 -19.14
N GLN A 522 29.65 18.59 -20.16
CA GLN A 522 30.63 19.38 -20.88
C GLN A 522 30.47 20.84 -20.48
N ASP A 523 31.51 21.45 -19.91
CA ASP A 523 31.45 22.86 -19.51
C ASP A 523 31.05 23.74 -20.69
N GLY A 524 30.02 24.56 -20.50
CA GLY A 524 29.48 25.40 -21.56
C GLY A 524 28.10 25.94 -21.25
N SER A 525 27.64 26.81 -22.15
CA SER A 525 26.26 27.30 -22.20
C SER A 525 25.65 26.83 -23.51
N TYR A 526 24.46 26.23 -23.42
CA TYR A 526 23.84 25.54 -24.54
C TYR A 526 22.45 26.07 -24.82
N THR A 527 22.16 26.29 -26.10
CA THR A 527 20.84 26.73 -26.55
C THR A 527 19.91 25.51 -26.64
N VAL A 528 18.97 25.42 -25.70
CA VAL A 528 17.95 24.37 -25.65
C VAL A 528 16.64 24.91 -26.22
N HIS A 529 16.08 24.19 -27.19
CA HIS A 529 14.74 24.44 -27.73
C HIS A 529 13.78 23.39 -27.20
N ALA A 530 12.70 23.83 -26.57
CA ALA A 530 11.67 22.94 -26.05
C ALA A 530 10.27 23.50 -26.34
N PHE A 531 9.33 22.60 -26.60
CA PHE A 531 7.92 22.96 -26.62
C PHE A 531 7.36 22.95 -25.21
N ARG A 532 6.71 24.03 -24.83
CA ARG A 532 5.78 24.06 -23.71
C ARG A 532 4.38 24.17 -24.27
N ARG A 533 3.59 23.10 -24.11
CA ARG A 533 2.33 22.94 -24.84
C ARG A 533 2.61 23.04 -26.35
N ASP A 534 2.17 24.09 -27.02
CA ASP A 534 2.33 24.37 -28.44
C ASP A 534 3.32 25.51 -28.75
N GLU A 535 3.93 26.10 -27.72
CA GLU A 535 4.86 27.22 -27.88
C GLU A 535 6.30 26.73 -27.90
N LEU A 536 7.03 27.02 -28.99
CA LEU A 536 8.46 26.76 -29.06
C LEU A 536 9.21 27.82 -28.25
N MET A 537 9.89 27.39 -27.21
CA MET A 537 10.70 28.23 -26.34
C MET A 537 12.18 27.98 -26.59
N ARG A 538 13.00 29.01 -26.33
CA ARG A 538 14.46 28.94 -26.39
C ARG A 538 15.03 29.30 -25.01
N PHE A 539 15.93 28.46 -24.52
CA PHE A 539 16.60 28.61 -23.23
C PHE A 539 18.11 28.55 -23.41
N GLU A 540 18.86 29.30 -22.62
CA GLU A 540 20.33 29.20 -22.57
C GLU A 540 20.72 28.51 -21.26
N VAL A 541 20.94 27.20 -21.31
CA VAL A 541 21.16 26.35 -20.13
C VAL A 541 22.66 26.21 -19.88
N GLN A 542 23.12 26.48 -18.65
CA GLN A 542 24.48 26.16 -18.25
C GLN A 542 24.65 24.64 -18.06
N ALA A 543 25.80 24.13 -18.48
CA ALA A 543 26.26 22.80 -18.14
C ALA A 543 26.18 22.55 -16.62
N GLY A 544 25.92 21.31 -16.24
CA GLY A 544 25.75 20.92 -14.86
C GLY A 544 24.68 19.84 -14.70
N GLY A 545 24.85 19.00 -13.69
CA GLY A 545 23.86 18.03 -13.27
C GLY A 545 23.54 18.18 -11.79
N SER A 546 22.38 17.68 -11.37
CA SER A 546 22.08 17.50 -9.95
C SER A 546 22.54 16.12 -9.52
N GLU A 547 23.50 16.04 -8.61
CA GLU A 547 24.04 14.77 -8.10
C GLU A 547 22.93 13.88 -7.53
N LEU A 548 23.04 12.59 -7.80
CA LEU A 548 22.22 11.54 -7.22
C LEU A 548 23.12 10.74 -6.28
N THR A 549 23.14 11.17 -5.02
CA THR A 549 23.95 10.50 -3.99
C THR A 549 23.49 9.06 -3.79
N GLU A 550 24.45 8.15 -3.76
CA GLU A 550 24.26 6.73 -3.49
C GLU A 550 25.14 6.34 -2.29
N VAL A 551 24.66 5.41 -1.47
CA VAL A 551 25.44 4.82 -0.38
C VAL A 551 26.18 3.58 -0.86
N GLU A 552 27.42 3.40 -0.44
CA GLU A 552 28.11 2.12 -0.44
C GLU A 552 28.15 1.58 0.99
N LEU A 553 27.50 0.42 1.18
CA LEU A 553 27.55 -0.36 2.41
C LEU A 553 28.57 -1.49 2.24
N LYS A 554 29.59 -1.53 3.10
CA LYS A 554 30.58 -2.61 3.10
C LYS A 554 30.64 -3.26 4.47
N VAL A 555 30.55 -4.59 4.50
CA VAL A 555 30.79 -5.36 5.72
C VAL A 555 32.27 -5.27 6.10
N GLU A 556 32.54 -4.73 7.28
CA GLU A 556 33.88 -4.66 7.88
C GLU A 556 34.02 -5.62 9.08
N ASP A 557 32.90 -5.96 9.75
CA ASP A 557 32.85 -6.97 10.81
C ASP A 557 31.63 -7.87 10.64
N GLN A 558 31.86 -9.07 10.09
CA GLN A 558 30.81 -10.05 9.82
C GLN A 558 30.12 -10.56 11.10
N ALA A 559 30.83 -10.64 12.23
CA ALA A 559 30.24 -11.13 13.47
C ALA A 559 29.22 -10.12 14.04
N LYS A 560 29.53 -8.83 13.96
CA LYS A 560 28.59 -7.77 14.33
C LYS A 560 27.36 -7.74 13.43
N VAL A 561 27.55 -7.86 12.11
CA VAL A 561 26.44 -7.90 11.14
C VAL A 561 25.53 -9.10 11.39
N GLU A 562 26.09 -10.29 11.58
CA GLU A 562 25.29 -11.49 11.88
C GLU A 562 24.53 -11.36 13.19
N LYS A 563 25.15 -10.78 14.23
CA LYS A 563 24.48 -10.54 15.51
C LYS A 563 23.29 -9.59 15.35
N TRP A 564 23.39 -8.58 14.50
CA TRP A 564 22.27 -7.69 14.21
C TRP A 564 21.15 -8.40 13.45
N LEU A 565 21.49 -9.07 12.35
CA LEU A 565 20.50 -9.58 11.42
C LEU A 565 19.79 -10.86 11.90
N LYS A 566 20.45 -11.67 12.76
CA LYS A 566 19.86 -12.90 13.33
C LYS A 566 19.07 -12.68 14.63
N ALA A 567 19.37 -11.62 15.37
CA ALA A 567 18.73 -11.32 16.66
C ALA A 567 17.51 -10.43 16.48
#